data_AF-A0A9N8HUJ9-F1
#
_entry.id   AF-A0A9N8HUJ9-F1
#
_cell.length_a   1.000
_cell.length_b   1.000
_cell.length_c   1.000
_cell.angle_alpha   90.00
_cell.angle_beta   90.00
_cell.angle_gamma   90.00
#
_symmetry.space_group_name_H-M   'P 1'
#
loop_
_entity.id
_entity.type
_entity.pdbx_description
1 polymer ?
#
loop_
_entity_poly.entity_id
_entity_poly.type
_entity_poly.pdbx_seq_one_letter_code
_entity_poly.pdbx_strand_id
1 'polypeptide(L)'
;MMSSSSPDAAQESPFRLGYVTDVEGNLDYFLRYVEHSKVLTIRQHTPLKLELLSDCYFVFGGDAVDKGPGDIRLVRALVDLKRRYPDRVVLLVGNRDLNKLRLTAELAQDDMERPIRDIPPPHWDPSAPSLLEFLQEKLQQKEQQSTTKTTLEDLNTRVNRLHYMLQHTLGCPNTFEFRRQELTILTNNDVITDDQVLQSFLDEIKDEHGSLRQYLECAQVAVIIGHTLFCHGAVDVRTMQFVPRHDTKFENPSSQPPPAFMEPNVHKWTHVLNQYLQVGLDDHRQRPYWNSQRNSRGGEALMALQNRPAMWGRSIISNCYGDGGCITTHAAALEREARVIAQEETTNPLVFEKVCSDPFDASVAEWLLLTQNSIRRVVVGHKPTGDCPAVLSAAYTGVEIVSADTSFSDTSCADNRGQAVSVVELVGFSDKDNQLELRGVLRNGQAYDCQFPRLTTEEGMDPSVGDAQLGRQVFLSNNHNDGDARGGGSK
;
A
#
# COMPACT_ATOMS: atom_id res chain seq x y z
N MET A 1 -52.02 27.38 -30.14
CA MET A 1 -50.73 28.05 -29.98
C MET A 1 -50.23 27.77 -28.58
N MET A 2 -49.04 27.16 -28.54
CA MET A 2 -48.08 27.02 -27.44
C MET A 2 -48.56 26.43 -26.10
N SER A 3 -48.32 25.13 -25.98
CA SER A 3 -47.98 24.45 -24.73
C SER A 3 -46.55 24.78 -24.33
N SER A 4 -46.33 25.28 -23.11
CA SER A 4 -45.00 25.35 -22.50
C SER A 4 -44.95 24.39 -21.30
N SER A 5 -44.38 23.21 -21.54
CA SER A 5 -43.86 22.34 -20.50
C SER A 5 -42.34 22.50 -20.48
N SER A 6 -41.79 22.90 -19.33
CA SER A 6 -40.35 22.86 -19.02
C SER A 6 -39.79 21.42 -19.10
N PRO A 7 -38.47 21.24 -19.05
CA PRO A 7 -37.90 21.04 -17.71
C PRO A 7 -36.53 21.69 -17.48
N ASP A 8 -36.28 21.92 -16.21
CA ASP A 8 -34.98 22.21 -15.61
C ASP A 8 -33.85 21.45 -16.29
N ALA A 9 -32.83 22.19 -16.74
CA ALA A 9 -31.52 21.59 -16.96
C ALA A 9 -31.06 21.05 -15.61
N ALA A 10 -31.07 19.72 -15.45
CA ALA A 10 -30.37 19.06 -14.38
C ALA A 10 -28.94 19.60 -14.39
N GLN A 11 -28.61 20.38 -13.38
CA GLN A 11 -27.26 20.86 -13.15
C GLN A 11 -26.43 19.60 -12.94
N GLU A 12 -25.70 19.15 -13.96
CA GLU A 12 -24.89 17.93 -13.89
C GLU A 12 -24.03 18.03 -12.63
N SER A 13 -24.21 17.06 -11.73
CA SER A 13 -23.40 17.00 -10.51
C SER A 13 -21.95 16.79 -10.95
N PRO A 14 -21.00 17.63 -10.51
CA PRO A 14 -19.61 17.50 -10.92
C PRO A 14 -19.06 16.15 -10.44
N PHE A 15 -18.25 15.51 -11.29
CA PHE A 15 -17.52 14.29 -10.92
C PHE A 15 -16.67 14.55 -9.68
N ARG A 16 -16.76 13.67 -8.69
CA ARG A 16 -15.90 13.68 -7.50
C ARG A 16 -15.46 12.28 -7.12
N LEU A 17 -14.16 12.11 -6.92
CA LEU A 17 -13.55 10.87 -6.47
C LEU A 17 -12.66 11.12 -5.26
N GLY A 18 -12.80 10.31 -4.21
CA GLY A 18 -11.92 10.35 -3.04
C GLY A 18 -10.91 9.21 -3.04
N TYR A 19 -9.70 9.48 -2.58
CA TYR A 19 -8.64 8.50 -2.41
C TYR A 19 -8.03 8.57 -1.00
N VAL A 20 -7.72 7.40 -0.44
CA VAL A 20 -6.94 7.24 0.80
C VAL A 20 -6.24 5.89 0.78
N THR A 21 -5.06 5.80 1.39
CA THR A 21 -4.20 4.61 1.38
C THR A 21 -3.42 4.52 2.68
N ASP A 22 -2.80 3.36 2.95
CA ASP A 22 -1.82 3.17 4.03
C ASP A 22 -2.38 3.59 5.40
N VAL A 23 -3.66 3.30 5.62
CA VAL A 23 -4.32 3.55 6.92
C VAL A 23 -3.75 2.61 7.98
N GLU A 24 -3.32 1.41 7.58
CA GLU A 24 -2.60 0.44 8.42
C GLU A 24 -3.32 0.18 9.76
N GLY A 25 -4.64 0.00 9.75
CA GLY A 25 -5.44 -0.22 10.96
C GLY A 25 -5.62 0.98 11.89
N ASN A 26 -5.07 2.17 11.56
CA ASN A 26 -5.28 3.40 12.33
C ASN A 26 -6.67 3.98 12.06
N LEU A 27 -7.67 3.44 12.76
CA LEU A 27 -9.06 3.85 12.59
C LEU A 27 -9.29 5.32 12.97
N ASP A 28 -8.60 5.86 13.97
CA ASP A 28 -8.75 7.26 14.37
C ASP A 28 -8.29 8.23 13.27
N TYR A 29 -7.18 7.92 12.59
CA TYR A 29 -6.76 8.65 11.39
C TYR A 29 -7.81 8.58 10.28
N PHE A 30 -8.36 7.38 10.02
CA PHE A 30 -9.37 7.21 8.98
C PHE A 30 -10.66 7.98 9.29
N LEU A 31 -11.09 8.02 10.56
CA LEU A 31 -12.26 8.79 10.96
C LEU A 31 -12.04 10.30 10.74
N ARG A 32 -10.85 10.83 11.08
CA ARG A 32 -10.47 12.22 10.74
C ARG A 32 -10.48 12.45 9.22
N TYR A 33 -9.98 11.51 8.42
CA TYR A 33 -10.07 11.60 6.96
C TYR A 33 -11.54 11.73 6.51
N VAL A 34 -12.44 10.90 7.05
CA VAL A 34 -13.87 10.94 6.69
C VAL A 34 -14.52 12.26 7.11
N GLU A 35 -14.13 12.85 8.25
CA GLU A 35 -14.60 14.19 8.68
C GLU A 35 -14.25 15.30 7.68
N HIS A 36 -13.12 15.17 6.98
CA HIS A 36 -12.67 16.12 5.95
C HIS A 36 -13.08 15.73 4.52
N SER A 37 -13.63 14.53 4.33
CA SER A 37 -14.02 14.01 3.02
C SER A 37 -15.30 14.70 2.51
N LYS A 38 -15.34 14.96 1.20
CA LYS A 38 -16.56 15.38 0.48
C LYS A 38 -17.12 14.23 -0.34
N VAL A 39 -16.69 13.00 -0.06
CA VAL A 39 -17.01 11.77 -0.80
C VAL A 39 -17.62 10.73 0.12
N LEU A 40 -17.09 10.61 1.34
CA LEU A 40 -17.54 9.66 2.34
C LEU A 40 -18.14 10.37 3.56
N THR A 41 -19.10 9.72 4.19
CA THR A 41 -19.59 10.07 5.52
C THR A 41 -19.79 8.82 6.38
N ILE A 42 -20.01 8.99 7.68
CA ILE A 42 -20.29 7.90 8.61
C ILE A 42 -21.79 7.79 8.79
N ARG A 43 -22.37 6.67 8.36
CA ARG A 43 -23.78 6.36 8.60
C ARG A 43 -24.02 5.84 10.02
N GLN A 44 -23.06 5.09 10.55
CA GLN A 44 -23.13 4.50 11.89
C GLN A 44 -21.71 4.24 12.40
N HIS A 45 -21.45 4.51 13.68
CA HIS A 45 -20.12 4.30 14.29
C HIS A 45 -19.92 2.87 14.83
N THR A 46 -20.98 2.18 15.24
CA THR A 46 -20.87 0.85 15.87
C THR A 46 -22.03 -0.07 15.48
N PRO A 47 -21.80 -1.12 14.67
CA PRO A 47 -20.59 -1.33 13.87
C PRO A 47 -20.36 -0.15 12.91
N LEU A 48 -19.10 0.10 12.55
CA LEU A 48 -18.76 1.15 11.60
C LEU A 48 -19.41 0.85 10.24
N LYS A 49 -20.23 1.79 9.76
CA LYS A 49 -20.83 1.80 8.43
C LYS A 49 -20.55 3.13 7.76
N LEU A 50 -19.85 3.06 6.65
CA LEU A 50 -19.57 4.21 5.79
C LEU A 50 -20.74 4.45 4.84
N GLU A 51 -20.85 5.64 4.29
CA GLU A 51 -21.79 5.96 3.23
C GLU A 51 -21.07 6.75 2.15
N LEU A 52 -21.25 6.35 0.90
CA LEU A 52 -20.76 7.08 -0.26
C LEU A 52 -21.78 8.13 -0.63
N LEU A 53 -21.36 9.39 -0.73
CA LEU A 53 -22.24 10.47 -1.15
C LEU A 53 -22.72 10.25 -2.61
N SER A 54 -23.83 10.89 -2.95
CA SER A 54 -24.43 10.76 -4.29
C SER A 54 -23.43 11.19 -5.36
N ASP A 55 -23.40 10.47 -6.47
CA ASP A 55 -22.55 10.74 -7.64
C ASP A 55 -21.03 10.82 -7.37
N CYS A 56 -20.59 10.34 -6.21
CA CYS A 56 -19.17 10.25 -5.86
C CYS A 56 -18.60 8.85 -6.14
N TYR A 57 -17.28 8.79 -6.27
CA TYR A 57 -16.46 7.58 -6.39
C TYR A 57 -15.44 7.52 -5.25
N PHE A 58 -14.99 6.33 -4.87
CA PHE A 58 -14.00 6.16 -3.80
C PHE A 58 -13.01 5.04 -4.12
N VAL A 59 -11.72 5.30 -3.92
CA VAL A 59 -10.65 4.33 -4.08
C VAL A 59 -9.88 4.23 -2.76
N PHE A 60 -9.84 3.02 -2.19
CA PHE A 60 -8.92 2.70 -1.09
C PHE A 60 -7.65 2.10 -1.67
N GLY A 61 -6.50 2.71 -1.41
CA GLY A 61 -5.23 2.46 -2.09
C GLY A 61 -4.43 1.24 -1.63
N GLY A 62 -4.92 0.49 -0.65
CA GLY A 62 -4.23 -0.67 -0.07
C GLY A 62 -3.60 -0.37 1.29
N ASP A 63 -2.99 -1.40 1.88
CA ASP A 63 -2.40 -1.39 3.22
C ASP A 63 -3.43 -0.99 4.29
N ALA A 64 -4.50 -1.79 4.35
CA ALA A 64 -5.63 -1.56 5.25
C ALA A 64 -5.34 -1.99 6.70
N VAL A 65 -4.43 -2.93 6.90
CA VAL A 65 -4.20 -3.63 8.18
C VAL A 65 -2.82 -3.34 8.79
N ASP A 66 -2.62 -3.80 10.03
CA ASP A 66 -1.41 -3.71 10.86
C ASP A 66 -1.38 -2.60 11.92
N LYS A 67 -0.61 -1.53 11.71
CA LYS A 67 -0.07 -0.60 12.72
C LYS A 67 -1.08 0.17 13.62
N GLY A 68 -2.36 -0.19 13.67
CA GLY A 68 -3.35 0.41 14.55
C GLY A 68 -4.46 -0.55 15.01
N PRO A 69 -5.15 -0.24 16.12
CA PRO A 69 -6.10 -1.12 16.81
C PRO A 69 -7.53 -1.07 16.23
N GLY A 70 -7.66 -0.98 14.91
CA GLY A 70 -8.96 -0.87 14.23
C GLY A 70 -9.03 -1.54 12.88
N ASP A 71 -8.08 -2.45 12.58
CA ASP A 71 -7.94 -3.10 11.29
C ASP A 71 -9.20 -3.89 10.88
N ILE A 72 -9.74 -4.74 11.75
CA ILE A 72 -10.93 -5.55 11.46
C ILE A 72 -12.17 -4.66 11.22
N ARG A 73 -12.45 -3.69 12.11
CA ARG A 73 -13.57 -2.75 11.94
C ARG A 73 -13.46 -1.95 10.65
N LEU A 74 -12.27 -1.43 10.33
CA LEU A 74 -12.00 -0.69 9.11
C LEU A 74 -12.25 -1.56 7.88
N VAL A 75 -11.63 -2.74 7.82
CA VAL A 75 -11.72 -3.65 6.67
C VAL A 75 -13.17 -4.09 6.44
N ARG A 76 -13.91 -4.45 7.51
CA ARG A 76 -15.34 -4.77 7.42
C ARG A 76 -16.16 -3.63 6.83
N ALA A 77 -15.88 -2.38 7.21
CA ALA A 77 -16.57 -1.20 6.70
C ALA A 77 -16.26 -0.93 5.22
N LEU A 78 -15.00 -1.11 4.80
CA LEU A 78 -14.57 -0.97 3.40
C LEU A 78 -15.20 -2.04 2.49
N VAL A 79 -15.21 -3.30 2.93
CA VAL A 79 -15.84 -4.40 2.19
C VAL A 79 -17.35 -4.19 2.07
N ASP A 80 -18.02 -3.78 3.15
CA ASP A 80 -19.45 -3.44 3.12
C ASP A 80 -19.74 -2.30 2.13
N LEU A 81 -18.92 -1.25 2.13
CA LEU A 81 -19.03 -0.12 1.21
C LEU A 81 -18.84 -0.56 -0.24
N LYS A 82 -17.81 -1.36 -0.53
CA LYS A 82 -17.55 -1.96 -1.86
C LYS A 82 -18.73 -2.80 -2.35
N ARG A 83 -19.31 -3.64 -1.50
CA ARG A 83 -20.45 -4.49 -1.87
C ARG A 83 -21.71 -3.70 -2.17
N ARG A 84 -21.96 -2.58 -1.48
CA ARG A 84 -23.11 -1.70 -1.74
C ARG A 84 -22.93 -0.82 -2.97
N TYR A 85 -21.68 -0.46 -3.29
CA TYR A 85 -21.33 0.43 -4.39
C TYR A 85 -20.26 -0.18 -5.31
N PRO A 86 -20.52 -1.35 -5.94
CA PRO A 86 -19.49 -2.14 -6.62
C PRO A 86 -18.81 -1.41 -7.78
N ASP A 87 -19.54 -0.53 -8.49
CA ASP A 87 -19.03 0.21 -9.64
C ASP A 87 -18.39 1.56 -9.28
N ARG A 88 -18.61 2.05 -8.05
CA ARG A 88 -18.14 3.38 -7.60
C ARG A 88 -17.10 3.32 -6.50
N VAL A 89 -16.94 2.16 -5.86
CA VAL A 89 -15.95 1.93 -4.81
C VAL A 89 -14.95 0.91 -5.31
N VAL A 90 -13.67 1.19 -5.16
CA VAL A 90 -12.58 0.28 -5.51
C VAL A 90 -11.67 0.08 -4.31
N LEU A 91 -11.25 -1.17 -4.11
CA LEU A 91 -10.27 -1.54 -3.09
C LEU A 91 -9.03 -2.03 -3.84
N LEU A 92 -7.86 -1.50 -3.50
CA LEU A 92 -6.58 -1.96 -4.04
C LEU A 92 -5.86 -2.84 -3.02
N VAL A 93 -5.05 -3.79 -3.50
CA VAL A 93 -4.18 -4.56 -2.63
C VAL A 93 -2.86 -3.82 -2.40
N GLY A 94 -2.45 -3.71 -1.15
CA GLY A 94 -1.12 -3.29 -0.74
C GLY A 94 -0.23 -4.46 -0.32
N ASN A 95 1.02 -4.16 0.01
CA ASN A 95 1.98 -5.19 0.44
C ASN A 95 1.60 -5.79 1.79
N ARG A 96 1.04 -5.00 2.72
CA ARG A 96 0.58 -5.47 4.03
C ARG A 96 -0.62 -6.39 3.92
N ASP A 97 -1.49 -6.15 2.94
CA ASP A 97 -2.66 -6.99 2.72
C ASP A 97 -2.23 -8.37 2.19
N LEU A 98 -1.34 -8.40 1.19
CA LEU A 98 -0.89 -9.64 0.56
C LEU A 98 0.05 -10.47 1.43
N ASN A 99 0.90 -9.84 2.25
CA ASN A 99 1.89 -10.57 3.03
C ASN A 99 1.27 -11.48 4.10
N LYS A 100 0.01 -11.27 4.50
CA LYS A 100 -0.70 -12.12 5.47
C LYS A 100 -1.05 -13.50 4.93
N LEU A 101 -1.10 -13.68 3.61
CA LEU A 101 -1.36 -14.99 2.99
C LEU A 101 -0.38 -16.05 3.49
N ARG A 102 0.86 -15.65 3.80
CA ARG A 102 1.93 -16.54 4.28
C ARG A 102 1.69 -17.14 5.65
N LEU A 103 0.91 -16.48 6.51
CA LEU A 103 0.60 -16.92 7.88
C LEU A 103 -0.06 -18.30 7.88
N THR A 104 -0.83 -18.60 6.82
CA THR A 104 -1.55 -19.86 6.66
C THR A 104 -0.61 -21.07 6.65
N ALA A 105 0.49 -20.98 5.91
CA ALA A 105 1.47 -22.06 5.77
C ALA A 105 2.54 -22.03 6.86
N GLU A 106 3.07 -20.85 7.23
CA GLU A 106 4.20 -20.71 8.16
C GLU A 106 3.81 -20.88 9.64
N LEU A 107 2.52 -20.75 9.96
CA LEU A 107 1.96 -21.04 11.29
C LEU A 107 1.09 -22.30 11.27
N ALA A 108 1.14 -23.13 10.23
CA ALA A 108 0.45 -24.42 10.19
C ALA A 108 1.12 -25.42 11.14
N GLN A 109 0.34 -26.38 11.66
CA GLN A 109 0.87 -27.43 12.55
C GLN A 109 2.04 -28.18 11.89
N ASP A 110 1.89 -28.57 10.63
CA ASP A 110 2.95 -29.26 9.88
C ASP A 110 4.23 -28.42 9.75
N ASP A 111 4.16 -27.08 9.72
CA ASP A 111 5.36 -26.22 9.71
C ASP A 111 5.94 -25.99 11.11
N MET A 112 5.16 -26.18 12.17
CA MET A 112 5.68 -26.22 13.55
C MET A 112 6.59 -27.43 13.77
N GLU A 113 6.38 -28.54 13.05
CA GLU A 113 7.20 -29.75 13.11
C GLU A 113 8.53 -29.63 12.33
N ARG A 114 8.68 -28.57 11.51
CA ARG A 114 9.93 -28.30 10.80
C ARG A 114 11.04 -27.96 11.80
N PRO A 115 12.23 -28.59 11.71
CA PRO A 115 13.35 -28.20 12.55
C PRO A 115 13.66 -26.71 12.41
N ILE A 116 13.78 -25.99 13.52
CA ILE A 116 13.93 -24.53 13.53
C ILE A 116 15.14 -24.08 12.70
N ARG A 117 16.24 -24.84 12.78
CA ARG A 117 17.47 -24.63 11.98
C ARG A 117 17.28 -24.71 10.47
N ASP A 118 16.21 -25.35 10.00
CA ASP A 118 15.92 -25.48 8.58
C ASP A 118 15.04 -24.33 8.08
N ILE A 119 14.53 -23.45 8.97
CA ILE A 119 13.73 -22.28 8.60
C ILE A 119 14.68 -21.13 8.26
N PRO A 120 14.73 -20.67 7.00
CA PRO A 120 15.65 -19.62 6.60
C PRO A 120 15.25 -18.25 7.19
N PRO A 121 16.21 -17.33 7.39
CA PRO A 121 15.93 -15.92 7.66
C PRO A 121 15.16 -15.28 6.48
N PRO A 122 14.52 -14.11 6.67
CA PRO A 122 13.83 -13.43 5.58
C PRO A 122 14.80 -13.06 4.46
N HIS A 123 14.55 -13.57 3.25
CA HIS A 123 15.48 -13.43 2.12
C HIS A 123 15.66 -11.98 1.65
N TRP A 124 14.73 -11.08 1.95
CA TRP A 124 14.75 -9.67 1.57
C TRP A 124 15.46 -8.76 2.58
N ASP A 125 15.77 -9.24 3.78
CA ASP A 125 16.51 -8.49 4.79
C ASP A 125 17.60 -9.36 5.43
N PRO A 126 18.83 -9.34 4.89
CA PRO A 126 19.94 -10.08 5.46
C PRO A 126 20.37 -9.65 6.86
N SER A 127 19.89 -8.49 7.35
CA SER A 127 20.21 -7.97 8.68
C SER A 127 19.21 -8.42 9.75
N ALA A 128 18.05 -8.92 9.34
CA ALA A 128 17.05 -9.42 10.26
C ALA A 128 17.50 -10.75 10.89
N PRO A 129 17.23 -10.96 12.19
CA PRO A 129 17.55 -12.22 12.85
C PRO A 129 16.73 -13.35 12.24
N SER A 130 17.27 -14.57 12.29
CA SER A 130 16.53 -15.80 12.05
C SER A 130 15.56 -16.11 13.20
N LEU A 131 14.60 -17.00 12.96
CA LEU A 131 13.71 -17.49 14.01
C LEU A 131 14.51 -18.16 15.15
N LEU A 132 15.61 -18.85 14.82
CA LEU A 132 16.47 -19.48 15.81
C LEU A 132 17.10 -18.45 16.75
N GLU A 133 17.70 -17.40 16.21
CA GLU A 133 18.32 -16.32 16.98
C GLU A 133 17.29 -15.61 17.87
N PHE A 134 16.12 -15.29 17.31
CA PHE A 134 15.01 -14.69 18.07
C PHE A 134 14.58 -15.55 19.28
N LEU A 135 14.42 -16.86 19.09
CA LEU A 135 14.03 -17.76 20.18
C LEU A 135 15.16 -17.94 21.21
N GLN A 136 16.42 -17.91 20.77
CA GLN A 136 17.58 -17.93 21.67
C GLN A 136 17.65 -16.68 22.54
N GLU A 137 17.40 -15.49 21.98
CA GLU A 137 17.32 -14.24 22.73
C GLU A 137 16.18 -14.29 23.77
N LYS A 138 14.99 -14.77 23.39
CA LYS A 138 13.88 -14.97 24.32
C LYS A 138 14.22 -15.96 25.43
N LEU A 139 14.95 -17.03 25.11
CA LEU A 139 15.39 -18.01 26.10
C LEU A 139 16.32 -17.37 27.14
N GLN A 140 17.33 -16.62 26.68
CA GLN A 140 18.25 -15.90 27.56
C GLN A 140 17.51 -14.90 28.47
N GLN A 141 16.55 -14.15 27.93
CA GLN A 141 15.72 -13.22 28.72
C GLN A 141 14.91 -13.96 29.79
N LYS A 142 14.34 -15.12 29.45
CA LYS A 142 13.53 -15.92 30.38
C LYS A 142 14.38 -16.58 31.47
N GLU A 143 15.57 -17.05 31.14
CA GLU A 143 16.54 -17.61 32.11
C GLU A 143 17.03 -16.54 33.11
N GLN A 144 17.10 -15.27 32.70
CA GLN A 144 17.41 -14.16 33.60
C GLN A 144 16.25 -13.82 34.55
N GLN A 145 15.00 -14.08 34.14
CA GLN A 145 13.79 -13.70 34.88
C GLN A 145 13.16 -14.85 35.68
N SER A 146 13.48 -16.10 35.36
CA SER A 146 12.87 -17.28 35.95
C SER A 146 13.89 -18.39 36.20
N THR A 147 13.77 -19.03 37.36
CA THR A 147 14.54 -20.24 37.72
C THR A 147 13.98 -21.51 37.07
N THR A 148 12.85 -21.42 36.36
CA THR A 148 12.24 -22.56 35.68
C THR A 148 12.99 -22.89 34.42
N LYS A 149 13.54 -24.11 34.34
CA LYS A 149 14.19 -24.62 33.14
C LYS A 149 13.21 -24.59 31.96
N THR A 150 13.44 -23.69 31.01
CA THR A 150 12.72 -23.62 29.73
C THR A 150 13.67 -24.08 28.64
N THR A 151 13.18 -24.78 27.63
CA THR A 151 13.97 -25.18 26.46
C THR A 151 13.61 -24.33 25.24
N LEU A 152 14.42 -24.42 24.18
CA LEU A 152 14.12 -23.74 22.92
C LEU A 152 12.82 -24.30 22.30
N GLU A 153 12.62 -25.60 22.42
CA GLU A 153 11.43 -26.32 21.97
C GLU A 153 10.16 -25.81 22.68
N ASP A 154 10.23 -25.54 23.99
CA ASP A 154 9.12 -24.95 24.75
C ASP A 154 8.75 -23.54 24.28
N LEU A 155 9.72 -22.79 23.73
CA LEU A 155 9.52 -21.44 23.20
C LEU A 155 9.08 -21.43 21.73
N ASN A 156 9.25 -22.52 20.98
CA ASN A 156 8.83 -22.63 19.59
C ASN A 156 7.30 -22.84 19.49
N THR A 157 6.55 -21.83 19.90
CA THR A 157 5.08 -21.79 19.81
C THR A 157 4.65 -20.97 18.59
N ARG A 158 3.42 -21.20 18.13
CA ARG A 158 2.81 -20.41 17.03
C ARG A 158 2.71 -18.92 17.40
N VAL A 159 2.44 -18.60 18.67
CA VAL A 159 2.43 -17.22 19.19
C VAL A 159 3.81 -16.57 19.05
N ASN A 160 4.89 -17.25 19.49
CA ASN A 160 6.24 -16.70 19.36
C ASN A 160 6.68 -16.58 17.89
N ARG A 161 6.30 -17.52 17.02
CA ARG A 161 6.53 -17.39 15.57
C ARG A 161 5.78 -16.19 14.98
N LEU A 162 4.53 -15.96 15.38
CA LEU A 162 3.78 -14.79 14.95
C LEU A 162 4.43 -13.48 15.43
N HIS A 163 4.89 -13.41 16.68
CA HIS A 163 5.67 -12.25 17.16
C HIS A 163 6.92 -12.01 16.32
N TYR A 164 7.70 -13.07 16.05
CA TYR A 164 8.87 -12.99 15.17
C TYR A 164 8.50 -12.45 13.79
N MET A 165 7.42 -12.96 13.18
CA MET A 165 6.96 -12.51 11.87
C MET A 165 6.59 -11.02 11.89
N LEU A 166 5.75 -10.60 12.85
CA LEU A 166 5.30 -9.21 12.99
C LEU A 166 6.47 -8.25 13.22
N GLN A 167 7.43 -8.63 14.06
CA GLN A 167 8.56 -7.78 14.42
C GLN A 167 9.64 -7.73 13.33
N HIS A 168 10.12 -8.90 12.87
CA HIS A 168 11.34 -8.98 12.06
C HIS A 168 11.09 -9.17 10.57
N THR A 169 9.88 -9.57 10.18
CA THR A 169 9.58 -9.86 8.76
C THR A 169 8.54 -8.93 8.15
N LEU A 170 7.65 -8.35 8.97
CA LEU A 170 6.53 -7.50 8.53
C LEU A 170 6.62 -6.06 9.03
N GLY A 171 7.63 -5.73 9.87
CA GLY A 171 7.90 -4.37 10.34
C GLY A 171 6.74 -3.72 11.10
N CYS A 172 6.01 -4.50 11.91
CA CYS A 172 4.84 -4.05 12.66
C CYS A 172 4.76 -4.72 14.05
N PRO A 173 5.76 -4.51 14.93
CA PRO A 173 5.90 -5.24 16.19
C PRO A 173 4.71 -5.09 17.15
N ASN A 174 4.01 -3.95 17.11
CA ASN A 174 2.89 -3.66 18.01
C ASN A 174 1.56 -4.27 17.56
N THR A 175 1.47 -4.80 16.34
CA THR A 175 0.21 -5.29 15.76
C THR A 175 -0.42 -6.41 16.57
N PHE A 176 0.37 -7.23 17.27
CA PHE A 176 -0.19 -8.28 18.14
C PHE A 176 -1.05 -7.69 19.26
N GLU A 177 -0.57 -6.63 19.91
CA GLU A 177 -1.30 -5.97 21.00
C GLU A 177 -2.42 -5.07 20.46
N PHE A 178 -2.25 -4.44 19.29
CA PHE A 178 -3.34 -3.75 18.62
C PHE A 178 -4.49 -4.70 18.25
N ARG A 179 -4.16 -5.92 17.79
CA ARG A 179 -5.17 -6.94 17.55
C ARG A 179 -5.87 -7.36 18.84
N ARG A 180 -5.15 -7.46 19.97
CA ARG A 180 -5.76 -7.72 21.28
C ARG A 180 -6.78 -6.64 21.64
N GLN A 181 -6.41 -5.37 21.50
CA GLN A 181 -7.31 -4.23 21.74
C GLN A 181 -8.55 -4.28 20.85
N GLU A 182 -8.37 -4.57 19.55
CA GLU A 182 -9.48 -4.69 18.60
C GLU A 182 -10.43 -5.83 18.98
N LEU A 183 -9.90 -6.98 19.39
CA LEU A 183 -10.71 -8.11 19.85
C LEU A 183 -11.46 -7.81 21.16
N THR A 184 -10.84 -7.08 22.09
CA THR A 184 -11.53 -6.62 23.31
C THR A 184 -12.75 -5.77 22.97
N ILE A 185 -12.61 -4.85 22.01
CA ILE A 185 -13.73 -4.01 21.54
C ILE A 185 -14.80 -4.85 20.84
N LEU A 186 -14.41 -5.73 19.93
CA LEU A 186 -15.35 -6.52 19.12
C LEU A 186 -16.13 -7.56 19.92
N THR A 187 -15.51 -8.12 20.95
CA THR A 187 -16.11 -9.18 21.78
C THR A 187 -16.69 -8.65 23.10
N ASN A 188 -16.44 -7.38 23.41
CA ASN A 188 -16.75 -6.76 24.71
C ASN A 188 -16.19 -7.60 25.88
N ASN A 189 -14.92 -8.04 25.72
CA ASN A 189 -14.21 -8.87 26.69
C ASN A 189 -12.81 -8.30 26.95
N ASP A 190 -12.55 -7.89 28.19
CA ASP A 190 -11.28 -7.29 28.61
C ASP A 190 -10.14 -8.32 28.74
N VAL A 191 -10.45 -9.62 28.72
CA VAL A 191 -9.46 -10.70 28.84
C VAL A 191 -9.39 -11.48 27.54
N ILE A 192 -8.46 -11.05 26.67
CA ILE A 192 -8.13 -11.73 25.42
C ILE A 192 -6.79 -12.43 25.58
N THR A 193 -6.76 -13.75 25.37
CA THR A 193 -5.53 -14.56 25.44
C THR A 193 -4.71 -14.47 24.16
N ASP A 194 -3.43 -14.82 24.24
CA ASP A 194 -2.53 -14.85 23.08
C ASP A 194 -3.00 -15.82 21.99
N ASP A 195 -3.60 -16.95 22.40
CA ASP A 195 -4.19 -17.92 21.49
C ASP A 195 -5.40 -17.34 20.75
N GLN A 196 -6.22 -16.52 21.42
CA GLN A 196 -7.33 -15.81 20.75
C GLN A 196 -6.83 -14.77 19.74
N VAL A 197 -5.76 -14.06 20.07
CA VAL A 197 -5.10 -13.13 19.13
C VAL A 197 -4.57 -13.89 17.91
N LEU A 198 -3.79 -14.95 18.14
CA LEU A 198 -3.26 -15.81 17.07
C LEU A 198 -4.37 -16.36 16.18
N GLN A 199 -5.44 -16.88 16.79
CA GLN A 199 -6.56 -17.46 16.05
C GLN A 199 -7.24 -16.40 15.18
N SER A 200 -7.41 -15.17 15.68
CA SER A 200 -7.94 -14.07 14.87
C SER A 200 -7.10 -13.77 13.63
N PHE A 201 -5.76 -13.77 13.71
CA PHE A 201 -4.92 -13.58 12.51
C PHE A 201 -5.12 -14.68 11.45
N LEU A 202 -5.33 -15.92 11.90
CA LEU A 202 -5.52 -17.05 11.02
C LEU A 202 -6.91 -17.03 10.38
N ASP A 203 -7.94 -16.74 11.17
CA ASP A 203 -9.33 -16.67 10.72
C ASP A 203 -9.50 -15.57 9.66
N GLU A 204 -8.83 -14.42 9.82
CA GLU A 204 -8.88 -13.33 8.85
C GLU A 204 -8.45 -13.71 7.43
N ILE A 205 -7.68 -14.81 7.25
CA ILE A 205 -7.22 -15.31 5.95
C ILE A 205 -7.84 -16.65 5.56
N LYS A 206 -8.03 -17.55 6.53
CA LYS A 206 -8.51 -18.92 6.31
C LYS A 206 -10.02 -19.00 6.22
N ASP A 207 -10.73 -18.22 7.01
CA ASP A 207 -12.19 -18.21 7.03
C ASP A 207 -12.70 -17.39 5.83
N GLU A 208 -13.69 -17.91 5.11
CA GLU A 208 -14.41 -17.16 4.08
C GLU A 208 -15.13 -15.93 4.67
N HIS A 209 -15.41 -15.95 5.97
CA HIS A 209 -15.97 -14.85 6.73
C HIS A 209 -14.91 -13.89 7.30
N GLY A 210 -13.62 -14.21 7.19
CA GLY A 210 -12.50 -13.34 7.57
C GLY A 210 -12.55 -12.02 6.81
N SER A 211 -12.36 -10.89 7.50
CA SER A 211 -12.56 -9.58 6.87
C SER A 211 -11.49 -9.27 5.83
N LEU A 212 -10.22 -9.57 6.13
CA LEU A 212 -9.12 -9.44 5.18
C LEU A 212 -9.27 -10.40 3.98
N ARG A 213 -9.75 -11.63 4.19
CA ARG A 213 -10.07 -12.56 3.10
C ARG A 213 -11.07 -11.94 2.13
N GLN A 214 -12.17 -11.39 2.64
CA GLN A 214 -13.19 -10.73 1.82
C GLN A 214 -12.68 -9.46 1.14
N TYR A 215 -11.79 -8.71 1.80
CA TYR A 215 -11.11 -7.56 1.21
C TYR A 215 -10.32 -7.98 -0.03
N LEU A 216 -9.45 -8.98 0.11
CA LEU A 216 -8.61 -9.49 -0.98
C LEU A 216 -9.47 -9.98 -2.17
N GLU A 217 -10.58 -10.67 -1.89
CA GLU A 217 -11.49 -11.16 -2.93
C GLU A 217 -12.24 -10.04 -3.67
N CYS A 218 -12.44 -8.88 -3.03
CA CYS A 218 -13.06 -7.71 -3.66
C CYS A 218 -12.05 -6.73 -4.27
N ALA A 219 -10.76 -6.93 -4.01
CA ALA A 219 -9.71 -5.97 -4.35
C ALA A 219 -9.13 -6.18 -5.76
N GLN A 220 -8.37 -5.19 -6.20
CA GLN A 220 -7.68 -5.12 -7.49
C GLN A 220 -6.20 -4.76 -7.26
N VAL A 221 -5.32 -5.15 -8.19
CA VAL A 221 -3.92 -4.70 -8.15
C VAL A 221 -3.82 -3.25 -8.61
N ALA A 222 -4.61 -2.88 -9.62
CA ALA A 222 -4.71 -1.53 -10.13
C ALA A 222 -6.09 -1.27 -10.74
N VAL A 223 -6.46 0.01 -10.87
CA VAL A 223 -7.69 0.43 -11.55
C VAL A 223 -7.46 1.69 -12.36
N ILE A 224 -8.16 1.82 -13.48
CA ILE A 224 -8.23 3.05 -14.26
C ILE A 224 -9.64 3.60 -14.17
N ILE A 225 -9.79 4.87 -13.77
CA ILE A 225 -11.05 5.61 -13.76
C ILE A 225 -10.83 6.86 -14.60
N GLY A 226 -11.54 6.96 -15.72
CA GLY A 226 -11.28 7.96 -16.77
C GLY A 226 -9.84 7.94 -17.24
N HIS A 227 -9.09 9.01 -16.95
CA HIS A 227 -7.67 9.17 -17.31
C HIS A 227 -6.70 9.05 -16.14
N THR A 228 -7.16 8.51 -15.01
CA THR A 228 -6.33 8.30 -13.83
C THR A 228 -6.09 6.82 -13.58
N LEU A 229 -4.82 6.43 -13.47
CA LEU A 229 -4.38 5.11 -13.00
C LEU A 229 -4.15 5.14 -11.49
N PHE A 230 -4.67 4.16 -10.79
CA PHE A 230 -4.43 3.94 -9.37
C PHE A 230 -3.77 2.58 -9.16
N CYS A 231 -2.70 2.55 -8.39
CA CYS A 231 -2.05 1.35 -7.88
C CYS A 231 -1.49 1.64 -6.49
N HIS A 232 -1.13 0.61 -5.72
CA HIS A 232 -0.60 0.84 -4.37
C HIS A 232 0.83 1.40 -4.40
N GLY A 233 1.72 0.77 -5.17
CA GLY A 233 3.10 1.22 -5.37
C GLY A 233 3.27 2.05 -6.63
N ALA A 234 4.46 2.03 -7.23
CA ALA A 234 4.81 2.86 -8.38
C ALA A 234 4.77 2.14 -9.74
N VAL A 235 4.55 2.93 -10.80
CA VAL A 235 4.75 2.53 -12.20
C VAL A 235 6.02 3.20 -12.74
N ASP A 236 6.90 2.41 -13.32
CA ASP A 236 8.23 2.81 -13.77
C ASP A 236 8.68 2.00 -14.99
N VAL A 237 9.88 2.30 -15.49
CA VAL A 237 10.46 1.65 -16.68
C VAL A 237 10.59 0.12 -16.56
N ARG A 238 10.65 -0.40 -15.32
CA ARG A 238 10.77 -1.84 -15.05
C ARG A 238 9.41 -2.53 -14.97
N THR A 239 8.41 -1.82 -14.46
CA THR A 239 7.04 -2.34 -14.23
C THR A 239 6.10 -2.08 -15.40
N MET A 240 6.35 -1.04 -16.21
CA MET A 240 5.52 -0.74 -17.37
C MET A 240 5.42 -1.96 -18.28
N GLN A 241 4.20 -2.25 -18.72
CA GLN A 241 3.87 -3.39 -19.61
C GLN A 241 4.16 -4.78 -19.03
N PHE A 242 4.86 -4.90 -17.91
CA PHE A 242 5.31 -6.18 -17.36
C PHE A 242 4.14 -6.97 -16.77
N VAL A 243 3.96 -8.20 -17.24
CA VAL A 243 3.04 -9.17 -16.63
C VAL A 243 3.85 -10.31 -16.00
N PRO A 244 3.74 -10.55 -14.68
CA PRO A 244 4.45 -11.62 -14.01
C PRO A 244 3.89 -13.01 -14.35
N ARG A 245 4.73 -14.04 -14.15
CA ARG A 245 4.32 -15.43 -14.31
C ARG A 245 3.56 -15.90 -13.08
N HIS A 246 2.58 -16.79 -13.26
CA HIS A 246 1.83 -17.36 -12.14
C HIS A 246 2.68 -18.31 -11.28
N ASP A 247 3.84 -18.76 -11.76
CA ASP A 247 4.79 -19.57 -11.00
C ASP A 247 5.93 -18.74 -10.36
N THR A 248 5.83 -17.41 -10.37
CA THR A 248 6.78 -16.55 -9.64
C THR A 248 6.80 -16.92 -8.16
N LYS A 249 8.01 -17.14 -7.64
CA LYS A 249 8.26 -17.60 -6.27
C LYS A 249 8.50 -16.44 -5.32
N PHE A 250 8.08 -16.63 -4.06
CA PHE A 250 8.38 -15.70 -2.97
C PHE A 250 9.75 -16.02 -2.36
N GLU A 251 10.79 -15.78 -3.14
CA GLU A 251 12.19 -15.98 -2.80
C GLU A 251 13.08 -15.06 -3.64
N ASN A 252 14.35 -14.92 -3.29
CA ASN A 252 15.32 -14.25 -4.15
C ASN A 252 15.63 -15.12 -5.38
N PRO A 253 15.24 -14.73 -6.60
CA PRO A 253 15.60 -15.50 -7.78
C PRO A 253 17.11 -15.37 -8.05
N SER A 254 17.71 -16.39 -8.67
CA SER A 254 19.14 -16.42 -9.00
C SER A 254 19.51 -15.57 -10.22
N SER A 255 18.53 -15.19 -11.04
CA SER A 255 18.65 -14.30 -12.19
C SER A 255 17.31 -13.62 -12.45
N GLN A 256 17.31 -12.56 -13.26
CA GLN A 256 16.09 -11.85 -13.63
C GLN A 256 15.06 -12.81 -14.27
N PRO A 257 13.89 -13.05 -13.64
CA PRO A 257 12.89 -13.93 -14.21
C PRO A 257 12.33 -13.35 -15.51
N PRO A 258 12.04 -14.15 -16.55
CA PRO A 258 11.34 -13.65 -17.72
C PRO A 258 9.90 -13.24 -17.36
N PRO A 259 9.32 -12.23 -18.04
CA PRO A 259 7.89 -11.96 -17.94
C PRO A 259 7.07 -13.16 -18.43
N ALA A 260 5.80 -13.24 -18.04
CA ALA A 260 4.84 -14.08 -18.76
C ALA A 260 4.67 -13.53 -20.18
N PHE A 261 4.46 -12.22 -20.29
CA PHE A 261 4.48 -11.43 -21.51
C PHE A 261 4.56 -9.94 -21.18
N MET A 262 4.71 -9.11 -22.20
CA MET A 262 4.64 -7.65 -22.10
C MET A 262 3.33 -7.16 -22.76
N GLU A 263 2.52 -6.41 -22.05
CA GLU A 263 1.24 -5.86 -22.53
C GLU A 263 1.35 -4.33 -22.74
N PRO A 264 1.46 -3.86 -23.99
CA PRO A 264 1.68 -2.44 -24.29
C PRO A 264 0.46 -1.56 -24.08
N ASN A 265 -0.76 -2.11 -23.99
CA ASN A 265 -1.95 -1.33 -23.69
C ASN A 265 -2.21 -1.32 -22.18
N VAL A 266 -2.18 -0.14 -21.55
CA VAL A 266 -2.29 -0.01 -20.09
C VAL A 266 -3.62 -0.55 -19.55
N HIS A 267 -4.72 -0.39 -20.29
CA HIS A 267 -6.04 -0.90 -19.88
C HIS A 267 -6.07 -2.42 -19.85
N LYS A 268 -5.48 -3.07 -20.86
CA LYS A 268 -5.32 -4.53 -20.90
C LYS A 268 -4.34 -5.01 -19.83
N TRP A 269 -3.24 -4.28 -19.63
CA TRP A 269 -2.24 -4.59 -18.60
C TRP A 269 -2.86 -4.56 -17.20
N THR A 270 -3.62 -3.52 -16.86
CA THR A 270 -4.39 -3.44 -15.62
C THR A 270 -5.38 -4.60 -15.48
N HIS A 271 -6.11 -4.95 -16.55
CA HIS A 271 -7.04 -6.09 -16.53
C HIS A 271 -6.33 -7.41 -16.23
N VAL A 272 -5.20 -7.68 -16.89
CA VAL A 272 -4.43 -8.92 -16.70
C VAL A 272 -3.81 -8.98 -15.31
N LEU A 273 -3.34 -7.87 -14.74
CA LEU A 273 -2.84 -7.83 -13.36
C LEU A 273 -3.95 -8.12 -12.34
N ASN A 274 -5.17 -7.65 -12.61
CA ASN A 274 -6.31 -8.00 -11.76
C ASN A 274 -6.69 -9.48 -11.89
N GLN A 275 -6.57 -10.08 -13.08
CA GLN A 275 -6.70 -11.53 -13.24
C GLN A 275 -5.59 -12.29 -12.50
N TYR A 276 -4.36 -11.77 -12.50
CA TYR A 276 -3.23 -12.34 -11.77
C TYR A 276 -3.52 -12.46 -10.27
N LEU A 277 -4.12 -11.42 -9.67
CA LEU A 277 -4.59 -11.45 -8.28
C LEU A 277 -5.58 -12.60 -8.05
N GLN A 278 -6.63 -12.70 -8.88
CA GLN A 278 -7.67 -13.72 -8.73
C GLN A 278 -7.10 -15.14 -8.85
N VAL A 279 -6.25 -15.39 -9.85
CA VAL A 279 -5.57 -16.69 -10.03
C VAL A 279 -4.70 -17.02 -8.82
N GLY A 280 -3.97 -16.05 -8.27
CA GLY A 280 -3.14 -16.26 -7.09
C GLY A 280 -3.94 -16.52 -5.80
N LEU A 281 -5.11 -15.90 -5.64
CA LEU A 281 -6.01 -16.13 -4.51
C LEU A 281 -6.68 -17.51 -4.60
N ASP A 282 -7.05 -17.94 -5.80
CA ASP A 282 -7.58 -19.28 -6.05
C ASP A 282 -6.53 -20.35 -5.79
N ASP A 283 -5.29 -20.12 -6.22
CA ASP A 283 -4.16 -21.00 -5.96
C ASP A 283 -3.86 -21.10 -4.45
N HIS A 284 -3.91 -19.99 -3.71
CA HIS A 284 -3.83 -19.98 -2.24
C HIS A 284 -4.96 -20.79 -1.61
N ARG A 285 -6.21 -20.63 -2.07
CA ARG A 285 -7.37 -21.37 -1.57
C ARG A 285 -7.20 -22.89 -1.77
N GLN A 286 -6.66 -23.30 -2.90
CA GLN A 286 -6.48 -24.72 -3.26
C GLN A 286 -5.27 -25.37 -2.59
N ARG A 287 -4.18 -24.62 -2.39
CA ARG A 287 -2.92 -25.12 -1.84
C ARG A 287 -2.40 -24.26 -0.68
N PRO A 288 -3.19 -24.04 0.39
CA PRO A 288 -2.86 -23.07 1.44
C PRO A 288 -1.59 -23.42 2.24
N TYR A 289 -1.13 -24.68 2.18
CA TYR A 289 -0.01 -25.21 2.93
C TYR A 289 1.19 -25.54 2.03
N TRP A 290 2.35 -25.73 2.66
CA TRP A 290 3.52 -26.27 1.97
C TRP A 290 3.23 -27.66 1.41
N ASN A 291 3.78 -27.97 0.23
CA ASN A 291 3.85 -29.34 -0.25
C ASN A 291 4.84 -30.18 0.59
N SER A 292 4.86 -31.50 0.37
CA SER A 292 5.73 -32.41 1.13
C SER A 292 7.22 -32.10 1.01
N GLN A 293 7.67 -31.53 -0.11
CA GLN A 293 9.05 -31.11 -0.33
C GLN A 293 9.37 -29.72 0.28
N ARG A 294 8.37 -29.01 0.79
CA ARG A 294 8.48 -27.63 1.33
C ARG A 294 9.14 -26.63 0.38
N ASN A 295 8.89 -26.78 -0.92
CA ASN A 295 9.42 -25.90 -1.96
C ASN A 295 8.32 -25.19 -2.78
N SER A 296 7.05 -25.41 -2.42
CA SER A 296 5.92 -24.77 -3.07
C SER A 296 4.72 -24.69 -2.15
N ARG A 297 3.95 -23.61 -2.29
CA ARG A 297 2.63 -23.41 -1.67
C ARG A 297 1.76 -22.55 -2.59
N GLY A 298 0.49 -22.43 -2.25
CA GLY A 298 -0.46 -21.59 -2.96
C GLY A 298 -0.26 -20.11 -2.67
N GLY A 299 -0.46 -19.26 -3.67
CA GLY A 299 -0.39 -17.79 -3.52
C GLY A 299 1.03 -17.21 -3.46
N GLU A 300 2.08 -18.01 -3.75
CA GLU A 300 3.47 -17.52 -3.79
C GLU A 300 3.64 -16.35 -4.76
N ALA A 301 2.96 -16.40 -5.90
CA ALA A 301 2.88 -15.33 -6.89
C ALA A 301 2.48 -13.97 -6.27
N LEU A 302 1.49 -13.97 -5.38
CA LEU A 302 1.01 -12.74 -4.72
C LEU A 302 1.95 -12.30 -3.60
N MET A 303 2.50 -13.26 -2.85
CA MET A 303 3.53 -12.97 -1.85
C MET A 303 4.81 -12.42 -2.50
N ALA A 304 5.15 -12.87 -3.71
CA ALA A 304 6.23 -12.30 -4.49
C ALA A 304 5.88 -10.87 -4.92
N LEU A 305 4.66 -10.64 -5.41
CA LEU A 305 4.22 -9.31 -5.86
C LEU A 305 4.38 -8.24 -4.78
N GLN A 306 4.23 -8.56 -3.49
CA GLN A 306 4.49 -7.60 -2.40
C GLN A 306 5.97 -7.38 -2.03
N ASN A 307 6.92 -8.04 -2.68
CA ASN A 307 8.35 -8.02 -2.33
C ASN A 307 9.24 -7.66 -3.53
N ARG A 308 10.05 -6.61 -3.37
CA ARG A 308 10.86 -6.07 -4.48
C ARG A 308 11.92 -7.07 -4.96
N PRO A 309 12.74 -7.70 -4.09
CA PRO A 309 13.70 -8.72 -4.51
C PRO A 309 13.06 -9.88 -5.27
N ALA A 310 11.96 -10.43 -4.76
CA ALA A 310 11.27 -11.55 -5.40
C ALA A 310 10.76 -11.21 -6.81
N MET A 311 10.42 -9.94 -7.05
CA MET A 311 9.96 -9.44 -8.34
C MET A 311 11.08 -8.87 -9.23
N TRP A 312 12.32 -8.88 -8.76
CA TRP A 312 13.45 -8.21 -9.43
C TRP A 312 13.17 -6.73 -9.69
N GLY A 313 12.57 -6.04 -8.70
CA GLY A 313 12.20 -4.63 -8.81
C GLY A 313 11.04 -4.33 -9.77
N ARG A 314 10.27 -5.34 -10.19
CA ARG A 314 9.13 -5.20 -11.11
C ARG A 314 7.79 -5.40 -10.41
N SER A 315 7.60 -4.71 -9.28
CA SER A 315 6.33 -4.72 -8.54
C SER A 315 5.68 -3.35 -8.52
N ILE A 316 4.42 -3.28 -8.99
CA ILE A 316 3.59 -2.08 -8.85
C ILE A 316 2.88 -1.97 -7.49
N ILE A 317 3.16 -2.91 -6.57
CA ILE A 317 2.68 -2.87 -5.19
C ILE A 317 3.79 -2.35 -4.29
N SER A 318 5.01 -2.87 -4.43
CA SER A 318 6.09 -2.55 -3.51
C SER A 318 7.07 -1.51 -4.03
N ASN A 319 7.07 -1.12 -5.31
CA ASN A 319 7.87 0.04 -5.75
C ASN A 319 7.26 1.36 -5.22
N CYS A 320 8.03 2.43 -5.13
CA CYS A 320 7.56 3.74 -4.66
C CYS A 320 8.23 4.89 -5.42
N TYR A 321 7.59 6.05 -5.47
CA TYR A 321 8.23 7.28 -6.00
C TYR A 321 9.04 8.04 -4.95
N GLY A 322 8.81 7.77 -3.66
CA GLY A 322 9.53 8.37 -2.53
C GLY A 322 9.65 7.42 -1.36
N ASP A 323 10.63 7.65 -0.48
CA ASP A 323 10.82 6.94 0.79
C ASP A 323 11.30 7.95 1.83
N GLY A 324 10.43 8.92 2.13
CA GLY A 324 10.77 10.16 2.82
C GLY A 324 11.12 11.32 1.88
N GLY A 325 10.95 12.55 2.37
CA GLY A 325 11.29 13.78 1.64
C GLY A 325 10.45 14.03 0.38
N CYS A 326 10.95 14.89 -0.51
CA CYS A 326 10.30 15.26 -1.76
C CYS A 326 10.90 14.46 -2.94
N ILE A 327 10.02 13.80 -3.71
CA ILE A 327 10.36 12.84 -4.78
C ILE A 327 11.16 13.46 -5.95
N THR A 328 11.13 14.79 -6.07
CA THR A 328 11.69 15.53 -7.20
C THR A 328 12.99 16.28 -6.88
N THR A 329 13.62 16.08 -5.71
CA THR A 329 14.85 16.84 -5.38
C THR A 329 16.06 16.36 -6.17
N HIS A 330 17.07 17.23 -6.33
CA HIS A 330 18.35 16.85 -6.94
C HIS A 330 19.05 15.72 -6.18
N ALA A 331 18.98 15.73 -4.84
CA ALA A 331 19.49 14.65 -4.01
C ALA A 331 18.79 13.30 -4.32
N ALA A 332 17.46 13.31 -4.45
CA ALA A 332 16.71 12.13 -4.83
C ALA A 332 17.07 11.63 -6.24
N ALA A 333 17.34 12.53 -7.19
CA ALA A 333 17.80 12.16 -8.53
C ALA A 333 19.19 11.49 -8.51
N LEU A 334 20.16 12.07 -7.80
CA LEU A 334 21.49 11.48 -7.65
C LEU A 334 21.46 10.11 -6.97
N GLU A 335 20.62 9.93 -5.96
CA GLU A 335 20.45 8.63 -5.31
C GLU A 335 19.90 7.59 -6.28
N ARG A 336 18.92 7.96 -7.11
CA ARG A 336 18.38 7.05 -8.15
C ARG A 336 19.45 6.65 -9.17
N GLU A 337 20.22 7.60 -9.69
CA GLU A 337 21.30 7.33 -10.66
C GLU A 337 22.34 6.36 -10.11
N ALA A 338 22.82 6.59 -8.88
CA ALA A 338 23.79 5.71 -8.25
C ALA A 338 23.26 4.28 -8.06
N ARG A 339 21.95 4.13 -7.82
CA ARG A 339 21.29 2.83 -7.67
C ARG A 339 21.09 2.12 -8.99
N VAL A 340 20.78 2.83 -10.08
CA VAL A 340 20.66 2.24 -11.42
C VAL A 340 21.98 1.58 -11.85
N ILE A 341 23.11 2.26 -11.64
CA ILE A 341 24.44 1.70 -11.93
C ILE A 341 24.67 0.41 -11.14
N ALA A 342 24.38 0.42 -9.83
CA ALA A 342 24.54 -0.76 -8.99
C ALA A 342 23.65 -1.94 -9.43
N GLN A 343 22.48 -1.67 -10.05
CA GLN A 343 21.55 -2.68 -10.54
C GLN A 343 22.04 -3.37 -11.81
N GLU A 344 22.68 -2.63 -12.71
CA GLU A 344 23.22 -3.17 -13.97
C GLU A 344 24.45 -4.07 -13.74
N GLU A 345 25.16 -3.86 -12.63
CA GLU A 345 26.41 -4.55 -12.31
C GLU A 345 26.24 -5.79 -11.42
N THR A 346 25.02 -6.14 -11.00
CA THR A 346 24.78 -7.18 -10.00
C THR A 346 23.78 -8.27 -10.42
N THR A 347 24.01 -9.48 -9.92
CA THR A 347 23.06 -10.60 -9.97
C THR A 347 22.27 -10.75 -8.67
N ASN A 348 22.43 -9.84 -7.71
CA ASN A 348 21.75 -9.91 -6.43
C ASN A 348 20.44 -9.09 -6.44
N PRO A 349 19.26 -9.71 -6.31
CA PRO A 349 17.97 -9.00 -6.32
C PRO A 349 17.77 -8.01 -5.15
N LEU A 350 18.59 -8.09 -4.10
CA LEU A 350 18.53 -7.13 -2.98
C LEU A 350 18.87 -5.70 -3.38
N VAL A 351 19.46 -5.49 -4.55
CA VAL A 351 19.76 -4.15 -5.08
C VAL A 351 18.51 -3.29 -5.34
N PHE A 352 17.32 -3.91 -5.41
CA PHE A 352 16.05 -3.20 -5.59
C PHE A 352 15.44 -2.69 -4.28
N GLU A 353 16.00 -3.08 -3.14
CA GLU A 353 15.65 -2.50 -1.85
C GLU A 353 16.17 -1.06 -1.75
N LYS A 354 15.36 -0.18 -1.13
CA LYS A 354 15.67 1.24 -0.93
C LYS A 354 15.95 2.00 -2.24
N VAL A 355 15.19 1.69 -3.30
CA VAL A 355 15.26 2.39 -4.59
C VAL A 355 13.92 3.02 -4.94
N CYS A 356 13.88 4.34 -5.13
CA CYS A 356 12.67 5.00 -5.62
C CYS A 356 12.63 4.96 -7.16
N SER A 357 11.43 4.77 -7.71
CA SER A 357 11.12 4.95 -9.12
C SER A 357 11.28 6.41 -9.52
N ASP A 358 11.69 6.67 -10.76
CA ASP A 358 11.82 8.03 -11.26
C ASP A 358 10.49 8.54 -11.82
N PRO A 359 9.84 9.54 -11.19
CA PRO A 359 8.57 10.07 -11.69
C PRO A 359 8.75 10.93 -12.95
N PHE A 360 9.99 11.28 -13.33
CA PHE A 360 10.31 12.06 -14.54
C PHE A 360 10.59 11.21 -15.78
N ASP A 361 10.51 9.88 -15.68
CA ASP A 361 10.88 8.99 -16.79
C ASP A 361 10.00 9.23 -18.02
N ALA A 362 10.60 9.77 -19.08
CA ALA A 362 9.90 10.14 -20.31
C ALA A 362 9.33 8.92 -21.03
N SER A 363 9.99 7.75 -20.97
CA SER A 363 9.52 6.55 -21.65
C SER A 363 8.25 6.00 -21.01
N VAL A 364 8.15 6.09 -19.68
CA VAL A 364 6.95 5.70 -18.92
C VAL A 364 5.82 6.67 -19.22
N ALA A 365 6.10 7.98 -19.22
CA ALA A 365 5.11 9.00 -19.55
C ALA A 365 4.58 8.85 -20.99
N GLU A 366 5.47 8.67 -21.97
CA GLU A 366 5.09 8.43 -23.37
C GLU A 366 4.17 7.21 -23.51
N TRP A 367 4.51 6.10 -22.83
CA TRP A 367 3.66 4.91 -22.81
C TRP A 367 2.27 5.19 -22.24
N LEU A 368 2.19 5.87 -21.08
CA LEU A 368 0.93 6.23 -20.43
C LEU A 368 0.07 7.17 -21.31
N LEU A 369 0.71 8.09 -22.04
CA LEU A 369 0.06 9.12 -22.85
C LEU A 369 -0.37 8.65 -24.25
N LEU A 370 0.06 7.46 -24.71
CA LEU A 370 -0.37 6.89 -25.99
C LEU A 370 -1.88 7.01 -26.18
N THR A 371 -2.34 7.28 -27.41
CA THR A 371 -3.78 7.50 -27.71
C THR A 371 -4.69 6.36 -27.25
N GLN A 372 -4.19 5.12 -27.22
CA GLN A 372 -4.92 3.94 -26.76
C GLN A 372 -4.95 3.78 -25.23
N ASN A 373 -4.15 4.57 -24.50
CA ASN A 373 -3.95 4.53 -23.06
C ASN A 373 -4.56 5.77 -22.39
N SER A 374 -4.25 6.97 -22.89
CA SER A 374 -4.80 8.27 -22.46
C SER A 374 -4.70 8.53 -20.96
N ILE A 375 -3.68 8.00 -20.28
CA ILE A 375 -3.48 8.24 -18.85
C ILE A 375 -2.78 9.58 -18.66
N ARG A 376 -3.37 10.44 -17.82
CA ARG A 376 -2.88 11.79 -17.49
C ARG A 376 -2.48 11.92 -16.03
N ARG A 377 -2.87 10.97 -15.18
CA ARG A 377 -2.54 10.97 -13.76
C ARG A 377 -2.27 9.56 -13.24
N VAL A 378 -1.31 9.42 -12.33
CA VAL A 378 -1.06 8.20 -11.55
C VAL A 378 -1.15 8.55 -10.06
N VAL A 379 -1.97 7.83 -9.29
CA VAL A 379 -2.16 8.05 -7.84
C VAL A 379 -1.77 6.79 -7.07
N VAL A 380 -0.90 6.93 -6.09
CA VAL A 380 -0.24 5.82 -5.38
C VAL A 380 -0.10 6.05 -3.87
N GLY A 381 0.27 5.00 -3.14
CA GLY A 381 0.62 4.99 -1.72
C GLY A 381 1.99 4.35 -1.43
N HIS A 382 2.00 3.38 -0.51
CA HIS A 382 3.09 2.47 -0.14
C HIS A 382 4.22 3.02 0.73
N LYS A 383 4.82 4.17 0.37
CA LYS A 383 5.92 4.75 1.13
C LYS A 383 5.68 6.22 1.47
N PRO A 384 5.92 6.61 2.73
CA PRO A 384 5.48 7.91 3.23
C PRO A 384 6.30 9.04 2.63
N THR A 385 5.63 10.14 2.31
CA THR A 385 6.26 11.39 1.89
C THR A 385 5.67 12.55 2.69
N GLY A 386 6.51 13.21 3.50
CA GLY A 386 6.14 14.43 4.23
C GLY A 386 4.90 14.31 5.13
N ASP A 387 4.33 15.47 5.47
CA ASP A 387 3.06 15.61 6.19
C ASP A 387 1.87 15.99 5.30
N CYS A 388 2.07 15.92 3.99
CA CYS A 388 1.05 16.03 2.95
C CYS A 388 1.47 15.22 1.70
N PRO A 389 0.55 14.86 0.80
CA PRO A 389 0.88 14.09 -0.41
C PRO A 389 1.92 14.79 -1.28
N ALA A 390 2.92 14.05 -1.76
CA ALA A 390 3.90 14.55 -2.71
C ALA A 390 3.35 14.47 -4.14
N VAL A 391 3.40 15.58 -4.88
CA VAL A 391 2.86 15.66 -6.24
C VAL A 391 3.93 16.13 -7.23
N LEU A 392 4.08 15.43 -8.35
CA LEU A 392 4.77 15.90 -9.54
C LEU A 392 3.74 16.49 -10.51
N SER A 393 3.94 17.76 -10.90
CA SER A 393 3.08 18.43 -11.88
C SER A 393 3.16 17.76 -13.26
N ALA A 394 2.00 17.64 -13.94
CA ALA A 394 1.93 17.23 -15.34
C ALA A 394 2.70 18.15 -16.29
N ALA A 395 3.11 19.36 -15.85
CA ALA A 395 3.91 20.28 -16.66
C ALA A 395 5.28 19.72 -17.09
N TYR A 396 5.80 18.69 -16.39
CA TYR A 396 7.10 18.11 -16.70
C TYR A 396 7.03 17.06 -17.80
N THR A 397 6.11 16.09 -17.68
CA THR A 397 6.06 14.91 -18.55
C THR A 397 4.72 14.74 -19.27
N GLY A 398 3.72 15.57 -18.97
CA GLY A 398 2.33 15.40 -19.38
C GLY A 398 1.51 14.49 -18.45
N VAL A 399 2.14 13.85 -17.46
CA VAL A 399 1.47 12.98 -16.48
C VAL A 399 1.68 13.52 -15.08
N GLU A 400 0.60 13.73 -14.33
CA GLU A 400 0.64 14.10 -12.91
C GLU A 400 0.84 12.85 -12.04
N ILE A 401 1.81 12.88 -11.12
CA ILE A 401 2.06 11.78 -10.18
C ILE A 401 1.69 12.23 -8.78
N VAL A 402 0.88 11.46 -8.07
CA VAL A 402 0.41 11.76 -6.71
C VAL A 402 0.79 10.61 -5.78
N SER A 403 1.74 10.85 -4.88
CA SER A 403 2.13 9.91 -3.81
C SER A 403 1.45 10.34 -2.51
N ALA A 404 0.50 9.54 -2.04
CA ALA A 404 -0.45 9.92 -1.01
C ALA A 404 -0.24 9.24 0.35
N ASP A 405 0.73 8.34 0.48
CA ASP A 405 1.10 7.79 1.77
C ASP A 405 1.73 8.87 2.66
N THR A 406 1.14 9.04 3.84
CA THR A 406 1.48 10.02 4.88
C THR A 406 1.67 9.33 6.24
N SER A 407 1.91 8.01 6.25
CA SER A 407 1.99 7.18 7.46
C SER A 407 3.08 7.57 8.46
N PHE A 408 4.00 8.45 8.07
CA PHE A 408 5.08 8.97 8.91
C PHE A 408 5.14 10.50 8.98
N SER A 409 4.00 11.18 8.82
CA SER A 409 3.92 12.65 8.90
C SER A 409 4.41 13.24 10.22
N ASP A 410 4.31 12.51 11.34
CA ASP A 410 4.85 12.91 12.63
C ASP A 410 5.38 11.72 13.43
N THR A 411 6.64 11.36 13.20
CA THR A 411 7.32 10.26 13.91
C THR A 411 7.57 10.51 15.40
N SER A 412 7.24 11.70 15.92
CA SER A 412 7.26 11.95 17.36
C SER A 412 5.98 11.51 18.08
N CYS A 413 4.92 11.25 17.32
CA CYS A 413 3.65 10.74 17.83
C CYS A 413 3.60 9.20 17.80
N ALA A 414 2.83 8.60 18.71
CA ALA A 414 2.74 7.15 18.83
C ALA A 414 2.19 6.45 17.57
N ASP A 415 1.34 7.14 16.81
CA ASP A 415 0.73 6.65 15.57
C ASP A 415 1.48 7.09 14.30
N ASN A 416 2.63 7.76 14.47
CA ASN A 416 3.45 8.37 13.42
C ASN A 416 2.76 9.44 12.54
N ARG A 417 1.55 9.88 12.89
CA ARG A 417 0.77 10.85 12.10
C ARG A 417 0.42 12.11 12.90
N GLY A 418 0.19 11.97 14.20
CA GLY A 418 -0.21 13.08 15.05
C GLY A 418 -1.47 13.76 14.53
N GLN A 419 -1.42 15.09 14.41
CA GLN A 419 -2.55 15.88 13.87
C GLN A 419 -2.67 15.82 12.35
N ALA A 420 -1.66 15.31 11.64
CA ALA A 420 -1.65 15.33 10.19
C ALA A 420 -2.79 14.47 9.62
N VAL A 421 -3.47 14.99 8.62
CA VAL A 421 -4.49 14.28 7.84
C VAL A 421 -4.49 14.82 6.42
N SER A 422 -4.62 13.93 5.44
CA SER A 422 -4.58 14.29 4.03
C SER A 422 -5.77 13.71 3.29
N VAL A 423 -6.54 14.58 2.65
CA VAL A 423 -7.65 14.23 1.76
C VAL A 423 -7.21 14.49 0.33
N VAL A 424 -7.18 13.42 -0.45
CA VAL A 424 -6.89 13.42 -1.90
C VAL A 424 -8.21 13.25 -2.64
N GLU A 425 -8.59 14.24 -3.43
CA GLU A 425 -9.81 14.17 -4.25
C GLU A 425 -9.57 14.60 -5.69
N LEU A 426 -10.28 13.98 -6.62
CA LEU A 426 -10.37 14.42 -8.01
C LEU A 426 -11.72 15.05 -8.25
N VAL A 427 -11.75 16.24 -8.86
CA VAL A 427 -12.96 17.03 -9.03
C VAL A 427 -13.02 17.61 -10.44
N GLY A 428 -14.16 17.50 -11.12
CA GLY A 428 -14.30 18.11 -12.43
C GLY A 428 -15.65 17.87 -13.11
N PHE A 429 -15.67 18.07 -14.41
CA PHE A 429 -16.86 17.81 -15.23
C PHE A 429 -17.07 16.31 -15.49
N SER A 430 -15.98 15.52 -15.51
CA SER A 430 -16.05 14.06 -15.69
C SER A 430 -14.83 13.35 -15.11
N ASP A 431 -14.82 12.02 -15.16
CA ASP A 431 -13.67 11.18 -14.84
C ASP A 431 -12.46 11.40 -15.78
N LYS A 432 -12.68 12.04 -16.94
CA LYS A 432 -11.68 12.35 -17.96
C LYS A 432 -11.25 13.82 -18.01
N ASP A 433 -12.02 14.68 -17.36
CA ASP A 433 -11.81 16.13 -17.27
C ASP A 433 -12.00 16.56 -15.81
N ASN A 434 -10.89 16.58 -15.08
CA ASN A 434 -10.85 16.88 -13.66
C ASN A 434 -9.48 17.39 -13.21
N GLN A 435 -9.45 17.91 -12.00
CA GLN A 435 -8.27 18.42 -11.33
C GLN A 435 -8.09 17.73 -9.98
N LEU A 436 -6.86 17.75 -9.48
CA LEU A 436 -6.52 17.27 -8.15
C LEU A 436 -6.81 18.37 -7.11
N GLU A 437 -7.57 18.02 -6.07
CA GLU A 437 -7.72 18.80 -4.85
C GLU A 437 -7.04 18.07 -3.70
N LEU A 438 -6.12 18.74 -3.01
CA LEU A 438 -5.53 18.26 -1.76
C LEU A 438 -5.94 19.17 -0.62
N ARG A 439 -6.46 18.61 0.46
CA ARG A 439 -6.76 19.38 1.67
C ARG A 439 -6.50 18.58 2.93
N GLY A 440 -6.40 19.25 4.05
CA GLY A 440 -6.25 18.58 5.34
C GLY A 440 -5.54 19.45 6.36
N VAL A 441 -4.79 18.79 7.23
CA VAL A 441 -4.05 19.41 8.32
C VAL A 441 -2.61 18.89 8.26
N LEU A 442 -1.64 19.81 8.34
CA LEU A 442 -0.21 19.49 8.41
C LEU A 442 0.17 19.04 9.82
N ARG A 443 1.40 18.53 9.97
CA ARG A 443 1.94 18.11 11.27
C ARG A 443 1.82 19.19 12.35
N ASN A 444 2.04 20.45 11.97
CA ASN A 444 2.00 21.59 12.88
C ASN A 444 0.58 22.06 13.25
N GLY A 445 -0.47 21.37 12.78
CA GLY A 445 -1.87 21.73 13.00
C GLY A 445 -2.42 22.78 12.02
N GLN A 446 -1.60 23.28 11.08
CA GLN A 446 -2.06 24.22 10.07
C GLN A 446 -2.90 23.52 9.01
N ALA A 447 -4.09 24.04 8.74
CA ALA A 447 -4.91 23.57 7.63
C ALA A 447 -4.31 24.00 6.27
N TYR A 448 -4.47 23.15 5.26
CA TYR A 448 -4.10 23.46 3.89
C TYR A 448 -5.21 23.05 2.92
N ASP A 449 -5.30 23.77 1.80
CA ASP A 449 -6.21 23.50 0.68
C ASP A 449 -5.50 23.93 -0.61
N CYS A 450 -5.29 22.98 -1.51
CA CYS A 450 -4.50 23.10 -2.72
C CYS A 450 -5.34 22.60 -3.90
N GLN A 451 -5.49 23.43 -4.93
CA GLN A 451 -6.17 23.08 -6.17
C GLN A 451 -5.15 23.10 -7.30
N PHE A 452 -4.91 21.95 -7.92
CA PHE A 452 -3.96 21.80 -9.02
C PHE A 452 -4.60 22.16 -10.35
N PRO A 453 -3.80 22.40 -11.42
CA PRO A 453 -4.32 22.56 -12.76
C PRO A 453 -5.24 21.43 -13.22
N ARG A 454 -6.26 21.78 -14.00
CA ARG A 454 -7.19 20.81 -14.58
C ARG A 454 -6.51 20.03 -15.69
N LEU A 455 -6.75 18.72 -15.74
CA LEU A 455 -6.21 17.85 -16.78
C LEU A 455 -7.34 17.39 -17.71
N THR A 456 -7.11 17.51 -19.02
CA THR A 456 -8.08 17.15 -20.05
C THR A 456 -7.44 16.28 -21.14
N THR A 457 -8.30 15.58 -21.90
CA THR A 457 -7.86 14.76 -23.04
C THR A 457 -7.27 15.62 -24.15
N GLU A 458 -7.95 16.70 -24.51
CA GLU A 458 -7.70 17.49 -25.73
C GLU A 458 -6.55 18.49 -25.53
N GLU A 459 -6.52 19.16 -24.38
CA GLU A 459 -5.58 20.25 -24.10
C GLU A 459 -4.44 19.83 -23.16
N GLY A 460 -4.52 18.62 -22.58
CA GLY A 460 -3.53 18.09 -21.65
C GLY A 460 -3.68 18.71 -20.26
N MET A 461 -3.12 19.90 -20.06
CA MET A 461 -3.17 20.63 -18.79
C MET A 461 -3.68 22.05 -19.04
N ASP A 462 -4.73 22.45 -18.33
CA ASP A 462 -5.28 23.80 -18.32
C ASP A 462 -4.79 24.54 -17.05
N PRO A 463 -3.76 25.41 -17.18
CA PRO A 463 -3.22 26.16 -16.05
C PRO A 463 -4.05 27.39 -15.67
N SER A 464 -5.17 27.66 -16.36
CA SER A 464 -6.04 28.81 -16.03
C SER A 464 -6.91 28.57 -14.80
N VAL A 465 -7.04 27.31 -14.38
CA VAL A 465 -7.72 26.87 -13.15
C VAL A 465 -6.68 26.23 -12.22
N GLY A 466 -6.84 26.44 -10.91
CA GLY A 466 -5.87 25.96 -9.92
C GLY A 466 -4.57 26.78 -9.89
N ASP A 467 -3.64 26.38 -9.02
CA ASP A 467 -2.33 27.02 -8.89
C ASP A 467 -1.29 26.28 -9.74
N ALA A 468 -0.83 26.94 -10.81
CA ALA A 468 0.16 26.42 -11.73
C ALA A 468 1.56 26.20 -11.13
N GLN A 469 1.83 26.67 -9.90
CA GLN A 469 3.09 26.41 -9.19
C GLN A 469 3.07 25.11 -8.37
N LEU A 470 1.89 24.55 -8.09
CA LEU A 470 1.79 23.32 -7.31
C LEU A 470 2.42 22.13 -8.06
N GLY A 471 3.14 21.30 -7.31
CA GLY A 471 3.90 20.17 -7.84
C GLY A 471 5.08 20.54 -8.73
N ARG A 472 5.44 21.83 -8.81
CA ARG A 472 6.66 22.31 -9.50
C ARG A 472 7.77 22.58 -8.50
N GLN A 473 9.00 22.37 -8.95
CA GLN A 473 10.17 22.88 -8.27
C GLN A 473 10.18 24.40 -8.36
N VAL A 474 9.97 25.08 -7.23
CA VAL A 474 10.13 26.54 -7.14
C VAL A 474 11.63 26.82 -7.05
N PHE A 475 12.25 27.21 -8.17
CA PHE A 475 13.66 27.55 -8.39
C PHE A 475 14.65 27.44 -7.22
N LEU A 476 15.67 26.59 -7.38
CA LEU A 476 16.97 26.70 -6.71
C LEU A 476 17.74 27.89 -7.32
N SER A 477 17.53 29.11 -6.82
CA SER A 477 18.54 30.16 -7.02
C SER A 477 19.69 29.92 -6.03
N ASN A 478 20.80 29.40 -6.53
CA ASN A 478 22.17 29.37 -5.99
C ASN A 478 22.39 29.69 -4.49
N ASN A 479 23.08 28.78 -3.81
CA ASN A 479 23.73 28.92 -2.49
C ASN A 479 22.89 28.65 -1.23
N HIS A 480 22.24 27.49 -1.11
CA HIS A 480 22.10 26.88 0.21
C HIS A 480 22.88 25.57 0.23
N ASN A 481 24.01 25.61 0.92
CA ASN A 481 24.62 24.41 1.49
C ASN A 481 23.54 23.78 2.37
N ASP A 482 22.99 22.64 1.93
CA ASP A 482 22.31 21.70 2.83
C ASP A 482 23.35 21.15 3.80
N GLY A 483 23.68 21.99 4.79
CA GLY A 483 24.55 21.65 5.90
C GLY A 483 23.81 20.71 6.84
N ASP A 484 24.41 19.55 7.04
CA ASP A 484 24.31 18.73 8.25
C ASP A 484 22.91 18.54 8.86
N ALA A 485 22.16 17.59 8.29
CA ALA A 485 21.23 16.76 9.05
C ALA A 485 21.84 15.37 9.39
N ARG A 486 23.18 15.28 9.49
CA ARG A 486 23.85 14.17 10.19
C ARG A 486 24.01 14.51 11.68
N GLY A 487 22.90 14.63 12.39
CA GLY A 487 22.85 14.32 13.83
C GLY A 487 22.35 12.88 13.93
N GLY A 488 23.09 11.90 14.43
CA GLY A 488 23.69 11.87 15.76
C GLY A 488 23.02 10.72 16.49
N GLY A 489 23.54 9.51 16.30
CA GLY A 489 23.06 8.28 16.94
C GLY A 489 24.24 7.35 17.19
N SER A 490 24.85 7.53 18.36
CA SER A 490 25.81 6.62 18.97
C SER A 490 25.25 5.22 19.18
N LYS A 491 26.13 4.21 19.04
CA LYS A 491 26.16 2.88 19.68
C LYS A 491 24.84 2.14 19.93
#